data_AF-A0A5N8HHR4-F1
#
_entry.id   AF-A0A5N8HHR4-F1
#
_cell.length_a   1.000
_cell.length_b   1.000
_cell.length_c   1.000
_cell.angle_alpha   90.00
_cell.angle_beta   90.00
_cell.angle_gamma   90.00
#
_symmetry.space_group_name_H-M   'P 1'
#
loop_
_entity.id
_entity.type
_entity.pdbx_description
1 polymer ?
#
loop_
_entity_poly.entity_id
_entity_poly.type
_entity_poly.pdbx_seq_one_letter_code
_entity_poly.pdbx_strand_id
1 'polypeptide(L)' 'MEYFDMRKMSVNLWRNAAGETREICTFPPAKRDFYWRASIASIAANGEFSLFPGMERIVTLLEGGEMFLESAD' A
#
# COMPACT_ATOMS: atom_id res chain seq x y z
N MET A 1 4.30 -9.65 21.07
CA MET A 1 4.78 -8.96 19.86
C MET A 1 4.48 -9.87 18.69
N GLU A 2 3.62 -9.44 17.78
CA GLU A 2 3.33 -10.22 16.57
C GLU A 2 4.36 -9.87 15.49
N TYR A 3 4.87 -10.89 14.80
CA TYR A 3 5.79 -10.72 13.69
C TYR A 3 5.05 -11.00 12.39
N PHE A 4 5.23 -10.13 11.40
CA PHE A 4 4.65 -10.29 10.07
C PHE A 4 5.66 -10.97 9.15
N ASP A 5 5.33 -12.16 8.67
CA ASP A 5 6.07 -12.83 7.60
C ASP A 5 5.38 -12.50 6.27
N MET A 6 6.01 -11.62 5.47
CA MET A 6 5.47 -11.14 4.20
C MET A 6 5.09 -12.28 3.24
N ARG A 7 5.76 -13.43 3.31
CA ARG A 7 5.50 -14.59 2.45
C ARG A 7 4.19 -15.32 2.82
N LYS A 8 3.68 -15.09 4.04
CA LYS A 8 2.46 -15.70 4.57
C LYS A 8 1.25 -14.76 4.55
N MET A 9 1.45 -13.50 4.19
CA MET A 9 0.38 -12.50 4.15
C MET A 9 -0.51 -12.67 2.91
N SER A 10 -1.80 -12.39 3.06
CA SER A 10 -2.75 -12.38 1.96
C SER A 10 -2.39 -11.33 0.91
N VAL A 11 -2.41 -11.74 -0.34
CA VAL A 11 -2.12 -10.89 -1.50
C VAL A 11 -3.43 -10.35 -2.08
N ASN A 12 -3.52 -9.03 -2.25
CA ASN A 12 -4.62 -8.37 -2.95
C ASN A 12 -4.10 -7.70 -4.23
N LEU A 13 -4.43 -8.29 -5.38
CA LEU A 13 -4.06 -7.74 -6.68
C LEU A 13 -4.80 -6.42 -6.96
N TRP A 14 -4.11 -5.46 -7.56
CA TRP A 14 -4.72 -4.20 -7.97
C TRP A 14 -5.59 -4.40 -9.21
N ARG A 15 -6.68 -3.63 -9.32
CA ARG A 15 -7.61 -3.72 -10.47
C ARG A 15 -6.95 -3.40 -11.81
N ASN A 16 -5.92 -2.55 -11.81
CA ASN A 16 -5.17 -2.16 -13.00
C ASN A 16 -4.02 -3.13 -13.34
N ALA A 17 -3.88 -4.23 -12.60
CA ALA A 17 -2.78 -5.21 -12.73
C ALA A 17 -1.36 -4.62 -12.59
N ALA A 18 -1.21 -3.37 -12.13
CA ALA A 18 0.08 -2.70 -11.99
C ALA A 18 0.80 -3.04 -10.67
N GLY A 19 0.25 -3.94 -9.87
CA GLY A 19 0.82 -4.31 -8.58
C GLY A 19 -0.13 -5.05 -7.66
N GLU A 20 0.27 -5.12 -6.40
CA GLU A 20 -0.44 -5.81 -5.34
C GLU A 20 -0.20 -5.16 -3.97
N THR A 21 -1.12 -5.41 -3.04
CA THR A 21 -1.04 -4.96 -1.65
C THR A 21 -1.15 -6.16 -0.70
N ARG A 22 -0.26 -6.21 0.30
CA ARG A 22 -0.36 -7.05 1.50
C ARG A 22 -0.69 -6.17 2.69
N GLU A 23 -1.89 -6.29 3.24
CA GLU A 23 -2.35 -5.49 4.38
C GLU A 23 -1.72 -6.01 5.68
N ILE A 24 -1.10 -5.12 6.46
CA ILE A 24 -0.54 -5.44 7.79
C ILE A 24 -1.63 -5.25 8.84
N CYS A 25 -2.28 -4.08 8.82
CA CYS A 25 -3.34 -3.74 9.78
C CYS A 25 -4.13 -2.52 9.30
N THR A 26 -5.39 -2.45 9.77
CA THR A 26 -6.32 -1.35 9.48
C THR A 26 -7.20 -1.12 10.71
N PHE A 27 -7.42 0.15 11.08
CA PHE A 27 -8.26 0.50 12.22
C PHE A 27 -9.16 1.72 11.94
N PRO A 28 -10.48 1.65 12.20
CA PRO A 28 -11.22 0.41 12.46
C PRO A 28 -11.08 -0.58 11.30
N PRO A 29 -11.38 -1.89 11.49
CA PRO A 29 -11.36 -2.89 10.41
C PRO A 29 -12.38 -2.57 9.31
N ALA A 30 -12.01 -1.66 8.40
CA ALA A 30 -12.85 -1.13 7.33
C ALA A 30 -11.99 -0.86 6.10
N LYS A 31 -12.52 -1.14 4.90
CA LYS A 31 -11.74 -0.96 3.66
C LYS A 31 -11.57 0.49 3.20
N ARG A 32 -12.46 1.40 3.63
CA ARG A 32 -12.47 2.81 3.19
C ARG A 32 -12.57 3.79 4.35
N ASP A 33 -13.37 3.48 5.35
CA ASP A 33 -13.61 4.36 6.51
C ASP A 33 -12.70 3.97 7.69
N PHE A 34 -11.39 3.97 7.44
CA PHE A 34 -10.37 3.69 8.46
C PHE A 34 -9.68 5.00 8.90
N TYR A 35 -9.22 5.04 10.14
CA TYR A 35 -8.39 6.12 10.67
C TYR A 35 -6.92 5.94 10.30
N TRP A 36 -6.43 4.71 10.28
CA TRP A 36 -5.10 4.40 9.77
C TRP A 36 -5.02 2.99 9.20
N ARG A 37 -4.10 2.81 8.24
CA ARG A 37 -3.79 1.54 7.60
C ARG A 37 -2.29 1.45 7.35
N ALA A 38 -1.71 0.29 7.63
CA ALA A 38 -0.36 -0.06 7.19
C ALA A 38 -0.41 -1.25 6.23
N SER A 39 0.38 -1.17 5.16
CA SER A 39 0.44 -2.22 4.14
C SER A 39 1.77 -2.19 3.40
N ILE A 40 2.15 -3.33 2.82
CA ILE A 40 3.27 -3.44 1.87
C ILE A 40 2.69 -3.47 0.46
N ALA A 41 3.25 -2.65 -0.44
CA ALA A 41 2.87 -2.61 -1.84
C ALA A 41 4.03 -3.11 -2.71
N SER A 42 3.72 -3.96 -3.67
CA SER A 42 4.66 -4.33 -4.74
C SER A 42 4.16 -3.73 -6.05
N ILE A 43 5.02 -2.94 -6.70
CA ILE A 43 4.70 -2.17 -7.91
C ILE A 43 5.32 -2.91 -9.10
N ALA A 44 4.49 -3.40 -10.00
CA ALA A 44 4.92 -4.16 -11.18
C ALA A 44 5.02 -3.27 -12.44
N ALA A 45 4.30 -2.15 -12.47
CA ALA A 45 4.33 -1.20 -13.56
C ALA A 45 4.06 0.23 -13.07
N ASN A 46 4.53 1.22 -13.84
CA ASN A 46 4.22 2.63 -13.59
C ASN A 46 2.72 2.89 -13.65
N GLY A 47 2.24 3.79 -12.80
CA GLY A 47 0.84 4.18 -12.79
C GLY A 47 0.48 5.05 -11.59
N GLU A 48 -0.76 5.52 -11.59
CA GLU A 48 -1.28 6.34 -10.52
C GLU A 48 -1.59 5.52 -9.27
N PHE A 49 -1.29 6.09 -8.11
CA PHE A 49 -1.81 5.58 -6.86
C PHE A 49 -3.28 5.97 -6.68
N SER A 50 -4.05 5.11 -6.01
CA SER A 50 -5.40 5.47 -5.56
C SER A 50 -5.37 6.69 -4.63
N LEU A 51 -6.32 7.60 -4.82
CA LEU A 51 -6.53 8.75 -3.95
C LEU A 51 -7.27 8.33 -2.67
N PHE A 52 -6.84 8.86 -1.53
CA PHE A 52 -7.52 8.73 -0.24
C PHE A 52 -7.72 10.14 0.33
N PRO A 53 -8.80 10.85 -0.07
CA PRO A 53 -9.03 12.22 0.35
C PRO A 53 -9.04 12.37 1.88
N GLY A 54 -8.37 13.40 2.39
CA GLY A 54 -8.28 13.67 3.84
C GLY A 54 -7.31 12.78 4.61
N MET A 55 -6.59 11.87 3.93
CA MET A 55 -5.60 11.00 4.55
C MET A 55 -4.18 11.41 4.15
N GLU A 56 -3.29 11.49 5.14
CA GLU A 56 -1.86 11.61 4.90
C GLU A 56 -1.28 10.25 4.49
N ARG A 57 -0.32 10.25 3.58
CA ARG A 57 0.38 9.04 3.16
C ARG A 57 1.88 9.20 3.28
N ILE A 58 2.49 8.27 3.99
CA ILE A 58 3.94 8.10 4.05
C ILE A 58 4.27 6.80 3.31
N VAL A 59 5.24 6.86 2.39
CA VAL A 59 5.74 5.72 1.64
C VAL A 59 7.23 5.57 1.89
N THR A 60 7.69 4.34 2.00
CA THR A 60 9.11 4.02 2.16
C THR A 60 9.44 2.88 1.20
N LEU A 61 10.47 3.08 0.37
CA LEU A 61 10.99 2.02 -0.49
C LEU A 61 11.65 0.95 0.39
N LEU A 62 11.16 -0.28 0.31
CA LEU A 62 11.69 -1.40 1.10
C LEU A 62 12.72 -2.22 0.31
N GLU A 63 12.47 -2.44 -0.98
CA GLU A 63 13.28 -3.27 -1.87
C GLU A 63 13.07 -2.82 -3.32
N GLY A 64 14.08 -2.99 -4.16
CA GLY A 64 14.03 -2.68 -5.59
C GLY A 64 15.01 -1.57 -5.99
N GLY A 65 14.82 -1.06 -7.21
CA GLY A 65 15.55 0.09 -7.73
C GLY A 65 14.92 1.42 -7.30
N GLU A 66 14.99 2.42 -8.16
CA GLU A 66 14.47 3.75 -7.86
C GLU A 66 12.94 3.83 -7.97
N MET A 67 12.35 4.68 -7.15
CA MET A 67 10.94 5.06 -7.22
C MET A 67 10.84 6.57 -7.34
N PHE A 68 10.23 7.04 -8.43
CA PHE A 68 9.89 8.45 -8.61
C PHE A 68 8.42 8.65 -8.25
N LEU A 69 8.18 9.63 -7.38
CA LEU A 69 6.84 10.02 -6.95
C LEU A 69 6.63 11.48 -7.33
N GLU A 70 5.59 11.72 -8.12
CA GLU A 70 5.10 13.05 -8.41
C GLU A 70 3.83 13.30 -7.61
N SER A 71 3.84 14.38 -6.84
CA SER A 71 2.63 14.93 -6.22
C SER A 71 2.01 15.96 -7.17
N ALA A 72 0.69 16.09 -7.15
CA ALA A 72 0.01 17.19 -7.82
C ALA A 72 0.08 18.50 -7.00
N ASP A 73 0.65 18.44 -5.79
CA ASP A 73 0.89 19.56 -4.87
C ASP A 73 2.30 20.13 -5.01
#